data_AF-A0A5C7UK42-F1
#
_entry.id   AF-A0A5C7UK42-F1
#
_cell.length_a   1.000
_cell.length_b   1.000
_cell.length_c   1.000
_cell.angle_alpha   90.00
_cell.angle_beta   90.00
_cell.angle_gamma   90.00
#
_symmetry.space_group_name_H-M   'P 1'
#
loop_
_entity.id
_entity.type
_entity.pdbx_description
1 polymer ?
#
loop_
_entity_poly.entity_id
_entity_poly.type
_entity_poly.pdbx_seq_one_letter_code
_entity_poly.pdbx_strand_id
1 'polypeptide(L)'
;MIQPTRRHLLHASAAMATTALAGRALAQGSCAVPTRDVQAAISPDAALQRLREGNARFVAGQPIQCDLRAQVRASAGGQAPFAAVLGCIDSRVPPELVFDQRLGDIFAARVAGNFVNDDILGSLEFATQLAGARLIVVLGHTECGAIKGAVDNAKLGHLTGLLAQIRPSLERLHYRGTPSSKDQALVQRVAERNVQDAVTRLNAAPVLAALVQAGQLRIVGAMHDVATGRIGWQV
;
A
#
# COMPACT_ATOMS: atom_id res chain seq x y z
N MET A 1 -57.67 -39.76 45.75
CA MET A 1 -58.72 -39.63 44.71
C MET A 1 -59.34 -38.26 44.91
N ILE A 2 -59.23 -37.37 43.91
CA ILE A 2 -60.01 -36.14 43.61
C ILE A 2 -59.12 -35.28 42.67
N GLN A 3 -59.45 -35.35 41.38
CA GLN A 3 -59.32 -34.23 40.44
C GLN A 3 -60.76 -33.73 40.15
N PRO A 4 -60.97 -32.68 39.35
CA PRO A 4 -60.44 -31.31 39.37
C PRO A 4 -61.62 -30.31 39.32
N THR A 5 -61.40 -28.99 39.35
CA THR A 5 -62.32 -28.07 38.65
C THR A 5 -61.62 -26.87 38.02
N ARG A 6 -61.82 -26.76 36.70
CA ARG A 6 -61.60 -25.57 35.88
C ARG A 6 -62.56 -24.45 36.33
N ARG A 7 -62.04 -23.24 36.50
CA ARG A 7 -62.77 -22.01 36.13
C ARG A 7 -61.77 -20.95 35.66
N HIS A 8 -62.14 -20.38 34.52
CA HIS A 8 -61.39 -19.49 33.67
C HIS A 8 -61.17 -18.10 34.28
N LEU A 9 -60.15 -17.39 33.80
CA LEU A 9 -60.18 -16.06 33.12
C LEU A 9 -58.78 -15.43 33.25
N LEU A 10 -57.96 -15.50 32.20
CA LEU A 10 -57.65 -14.40 31.28
C LEU A 10 -57.22 -13.11 31.99
N HIS A 11 -55.92 -12.77 31.91
CA HIS A 11 -55.38 -11.46 31.51
C HIS A 11 -53.88 -11.40 31.84
N ALA A 12 -53.02 -11.42 30.81
CA ALA A 12 -51.84 -10.57 30.70
C ALA A 12 -51.05 -10.99 29.46
N SER A 13 -51.30 -10.27 28.39
CA SER A 13 -50.52 -10.28 27.16
C SER A 13 -49.13 -9.67 27.40
N ALA A 14 -48.15 -10.20 26.65
CA ALA A 14 -46.91 -9.55 26.22
C ALA A 14 -45.81 -9.25 27.26
N ALA A 15 -44.69 -9.98 27.16
CA ALA A 15 -43.37 -9.44 27.45
C ALA A 15 -42.39 -9.88 26.34
N MET A 16 -42.24 -8.95 25.40
CA MET A 16 -41.15 -8.69 24.45
C MET A 16 -39.96 -9.66 24.41
N ALA A 17 -39.77 -10.24 23.24
CA ALA A 17 -38.45 -10.60 22.74
C ALA A 17 -37.75 -9.31 22.25
N THR A 18 -36.78 -8.83 23.02
CA THR A 18 -35.83 -7.75 22.68
C THR A 18 -34.50 -8.18 23.32
N THR A 19 -33.32 -8.17 22.69
CA THR A 19 -32.84 -7.57 21.44
C THR A 19 -31.46 -8.17 21.19
N ALA A 20 -31.26 -8.83 20.05
CA ALA A 20 -29.93 -9.01 19.48
C ALA A 20 -29.63 -7.76 18.64
N LEU A 21 -28.73 -6.87 19.09
CA LEU A 21 -28.10 -5.82 18.26
C LEU A 21 -26.93 -5.12 18.99
N ALA A 22 -25.97 -5.89 19.52
CA ALA A 22 -24.72 -5.32 20.04
C ALA A 22 -23.55 -5.35 19.02
N GLY A 23 -23.83 -5.59 17.74
CA GLY A 23 -22.79 -5.85 16.72
C GLY A 23 -22.46 -4.70 15.75
N ARG A 24 -23.13 -3.54 15.82
CA ARG A 24 -23.04 -2.51 14.75
C ARG A 24 -22.33 -1.19 15.12
N ALA A 25 -21.90 -1.02 16.36
CA ALA A 25 -21.40 0.29 16.82
C ALA A 25 -19.88 0.51 16.64
N LEU A 26 -19.07 -0.50 16.30
CA LEU A 26 -17.61 -0.33 16.17
C LEU A 26 -17.11 -0.06 14.74
N ALA A 27 -17.97 -0.13 13.72
CA ALA A 27 -17.53 0.00 12.33
C ALA A 27 -17.53 1.45 11.78
N GLN A 28 -18.30 2.38 12.38
CA GLN A 28 -18.57 3.69 11.78
C GLN A 28 -17.36 4.65 11.76
N GLY A 29 -16.37 4.48 12.64
CA GLY A 29 -15.16 5.31 12.64
C GLY A 29 -14.05 4.84 11.69
N SER A 30 -14.11 3.59 11.22
CA SER A 30 -12.98 2.95 10.53
C SER A 30 -12.88 3.21 9.03
N CYS A 31 -13.83 3.94 8.44
CA CYS A 31 -13.95 4.13 6.99
C CYS A 31 -14.10 5.60 6.57
N ALA A 32 -13.94 6.53 7.51
CA ALA A 32 -13.93 7.96 7.19
C ALA A 32 -12.76 8.30 6.26
N VAL A 33 -13.05 9.10 5.23
CA VAL A 33 -12.02 9.63 4.32
C VAL A 33 -11.16 10.64 5.09
N PRO A 34 -9.83 10.63 4.93
CA PRO A 34 -8.95 11.57 5.62
C PRO A 34 -9.28 13.02 5.31
N THR A 35 -9.24 13.86 6.34
CA THR A 35 -9.27 15.31 6.19
C THR A 35 -7.84 15.86 6.13
N ARG A 36 -7.70 17.10 5.64
CA ARG A 36 -6.43 17.83 5.64
C ARG A 36 -5.86 18.00 7.06
N ASP A 37 -6.70 18.20 8.05
CA ASP A 37 -6.26 18.35 9.45
C ASP A 37 -5.66 17.05 10.00
N VAL A 38 -6.31 15.91 9.72
CA VAL A 38 -5.80 14.58 10.10
C VAL A 38 -4.49 14.28 9.38
N GLN A 39 -4.38 14.63 8.09
CA GLN A 39 -3.14 14.50 7.32
C GLN A 39 -2.03 15.41 7.87
N ALA A 40 -2.34 16.65 8.24
CA ALA A 40 -1.35 17.60 8.75
C ALA A 40 -0.75 17.15 10.10
N ALA A 41 -1.53 16.43 10.90
CA ALA A 41 -1.11 15.90 12.20
C ALA A 41 -0.29 14.60 12.12
N ILE A 42 -0.24 13.91 10.97
CA ILE A 42 0.49 12.65 10.85
C ILE A 42 2.00 12.89 10.66
N SER A 43 2.83 12.26 11.50
CA SER A 43 4.27 12.25 11.27
C SER A 43 4.65 11.21 10.19
N PRO A 44 5.81 11.37 9.53
CA PRO A 44 6.30 10.35 8.58
C PRO A 44 6.40 8.94 9.19
N ASP A 45 6.76 8.84 10.48
CA ASP A 45 6.86 7.55 11.17
C ASP A 45 5.48 6.95 11.48
N ALA A 46 4.51 7.78 11.87
CA ALA A 46 3.13 7.34 12.06
C ALA A 46 2.50 6.88 10.74
N ALA A 47 2.81 7.57 9.63
CA ALA A 47 2.42 7.14 8.29
C ALA A 47 2.98 5.75 7.94
N LEU A 48 4.27 5.51 8.23
CA LEU A 48 4.90 4.21 8.00
C LEU A 48 4.28 3.11 8.85
N GLN A 49 4.05 3.40 10.13
CA GLN A 49 3.43 2.47 11.06
C GLN A 49 2.01 2.10 10.62
N ARG A 50 1.22 3.06 10.13
CA ARG A 50 -0.12 2.82 9.59
C ARG A 50 -0.12 1.86 8.40
N LEU A 51 0.87 1.95 7.50
CA LEU A 51 1.02 0.99 6.40
C LEU A 51 1.41 -0.41 6.91
N ARG A 52 2.31 -0.50 7.89
CA ARG A 52 2.69 -1.78 8.51
C ARG A 52 1.50 -2.50 9.14
N GLU A 53 0.69 -1.77 9.90
CA GLU A 53 -0.52 -2.31 10.53
C GLU A 53 -1.55 -2.77 9.51
N GLY A 54 -1.71 -2.00 8.43
CA GLY A 54 -2.61 -2.38 7.35
C GLY A 54 -2.16 -3.63 6.59
N ASN A 55 -0.86 -3.76 6.29
CA ASN A 55 -0.35 -5.01 5.73
C ASN A 55 -0.52 -6.20 6.70
N ALA A 56 -0.34 -5.98 8.00
CA ALA A 56 -0.59 -7.02 8.99
C ALA A 56 -2.06 -7.49 8.99
N ARG A 57 -3.02 -6.56 8.87
CA ARG A 57 -4.45 -6.91 8.71
C ARG A 57 -4.73 -7.66 7.41
N PHE A 58 -4.13 -7.23 6.30
CA PHE A 58 -4.25 -7.91 5.01
C PHE A 58 -3.77 -9.36 5.10
N VAL A 59 -2.56 -9.58 5.63
CA VAL A 59 -1.97 -10.93 5.79
C VAL A 59 -2.76 -11.80 6.76
N ALA A 60 -3.36 -11.21 7.80
CA ALA A 60 -4.22 -11.92 8.75
C ALA A 60 -5.60 -12.28 8.18
N GLY A 61 -5.94 -11.82 6.95
CA GLY A 61 -7.27 -12.02 6.37
C GLY A 61 -8.36 -11.21 7.09
N GLN A 62 -7.98 -10.09 7.73
CA GLN A 62 -8.88 -9.21 8.49
C GLN A 62 -8.87 -7.77 7.96
N PRO A 63 -9.02 -7.53 6.64
CA PRO A 63 -9.02 -6.19 6.08
C PRO A 63 -10.24 -5.38 6.53
N ILE A 64 -10.09 -4.07 6.64
CA ILE A 64 -11.19 -3.16 6.98
C ILE A 64 -12.23 -3.19 5.86
N GLN A 65 -13.48 -3.48 6.22
CA GLN A 65 -14.59 -3.48 5.28
C GLN A 65 -15.28 -2.12 5.25
N CYS A 66 -15.20 -1.44 4.11
CA CYS A 66 -15.80 -0.13 3.91
C CYS A 66 -16.78 -0.08 2.73
N ASP A 67 -17.76 0.82 2.82
CA ASP A 67 -18.58 1.18 1.66
C ASP A 67 -17.75 2.06 0.70
N LEU A 68 -17.24 1.44 -0.37
CA LEU A 68 -16.45 2.12 -1.39
C LEU A 68 -17.24 3.24 -2.10
N ARG A 69 -18.56 3.08 -2.28
CA ARG A 69 -19.37 4.14 -2.91
C ARG A 69 -19.52 5.34 -2.00
N ALA A 70 -19.64 5.11 -0.68
CA ALA A 70 -19.62 6.19 0.29
C ALA A 70 -18.28 6.91 0.30
N GLN A 71 -17.16 6.18 0.24
CA GLN A 71 -15.83 6.78 0.15
C GLN A 71 -15.65 7.63 -1.12
N VAL A 72 -16.07 7.13 -2.29
CA VAL A 72 -16.03 7.91 -3.54
C VAL A 72 -16.77 9.24 -3.39
N ARG A 73 -17.98 9.23 -2.80
CA ARG A 73 -18.75 10.45 -2.55
C ARG A 73 -18.03 11.38 -1.56
N ALA A 74 -17.46 10.82 -0.50
CA ALA A 74 -16.76 11.59 0.52
C ALA A 74 -15.43 12.19 0.02
N SER A 75 -14.75 11.54 -0.92
CA SER A 75 -13.50 12.04 -1.53
C SER A 75 -13.71 12.94 -2.74
N ALA A 76 -14.96 13.16 -3.19
CA ALA A 76 -15.25 13.90 -4.42
C ALA A 76 -14.79 15.37 -4.36
N GLY A 77 -14.80 15.98 -3.17
CA GLY A 77 -14.33 17.35 -2.95
C GLY A 77 -12.81 17.48 -2.78
N GLY A 78 -12.08 16.37 -2.76
CA GLY A 78 -10.64 16.34 -2.57
C GLY A 78 -10.16 15.14 -1.75
N GLN A 79 -8.85 14.92 -1.78
CA GLN A 79 -8.17 13.85 -1.06
C GLN A 79 -7.02 14.42 -0.23
N ALA A 80 -6.67 13.73 0.85
CA ALA A 80 -5.60 14.10 1.77
C ALA A 80 -4.72 12.87 2.04
N PRO A 81 -3.93 12.41 1.03
CA PRO A 81 -3.16 11.18 1.14
C PRO A 81 -2.03 11.32 2.15
N PHE A 82 -1.93 10.43 3.12
CA PHE A 82 -0.82 10.48 4.08
C PHE A 82 0.48 9.89 3.52
N ALA A 83 0.38 9.05 2.48
CA ALA A 83 1.52 8.42 1.82
C ALA A 83 1.37 8.36 0.30
N ALA A 84 2.51 8.23 -0.38
CA ALA A 84 2.60 7.86 -1.79
C ALA A 84 3.37 6.55 -1.93
N VAL A 85 2.94 5.67 -2.82
CA VAL A 85 3.58 4.37 -3.08
C VAL A 85 3.95 4.29 -4.56
N LEU A 86 5.25 4.10 -4.83
CA LEU A 86 5.76 3.71 -6.14
C LEU A 86 5.82 2.19 -6.20
N GLY A 87 4.95 1.58 -7.00
CA GLY A 87 4.89 0.13 -7.18
C GLY A 87 5.16 -0.32 -8.61
N CYS A 88 5.31 -1.63 -8.79
CA CYS A 88 5.36 -2.23 -10.12
C CYS A 88 3.94 -2.46 -10.67
N ILE A 89 3.73 -2.40 -12.00
CA ILE A 89 2.46 -2.84 -12.62
C ILE A 89 2.22 -4.37 -12.47
N ASP A 90 3.30 -5.14 -12.34
CA ASP A 90 3.33 -6.60 -12.20
C ASP A 90 3.27 -7.07 -10.73
N SER A 91 2.95 -6.18 -9.79
CA SER A 91 2.89 -6.51 -8.35
C SER A 91 1.70 -7.37 -7.91
N ARG A 92 0.81 -7.74 -8.84
CA ARG A 92 -0.39 -8.59 -8.69
C ARG A 92 -1.48 -8.10 -7.72
N VAL A 93 -1.17 -7.13 -6.84
CA VAL A 93 -2.12 -6.53 -5.90
C VAL A 93 -1.91 -5.01 -5.87
N PRO A 94 -2.99 -4.19 -5.95
CA PRO A 94 -2.91 -2.75 -5.75
C PRO A 94 -2.33 -2.37 -4.37
N PRO A 95 -1.49 -1.33 -4.28
CA PRO A 95 -0.96 -0.84 -3.01
C PRO A 95 -2.02 -0.57 -1.93
N GLU A 96 -3.16 -0.01 -2.33
CA GLU A 96 -4.28 0.30 -1.43
C GLU A 96 -4.81 -0.96 -0.74
N LEU A 97 -4.85 -2.09 -1.46
CA LEU A 97 -5.35 -3.36 -0.94
C LEU A 97 -4.32 -4.07 -0.06
N VAL A 98 -3.06 -4.18 -0.51
CA VAL A 98 -2.01 -4.90 0.26
C VAL A 98 -1.64 -4.18 1.54
N PHE A 99 -1.82 -2.86 1.59
CA PHE A 99 -1.70 -2.07 2.80
C PHE A 99 -3.03 -1.84 3.52
N ASP A 100 -4.16 -2.39 3.06
CA ASP A 100 -5.48 -2.22 3.69
C ASP A 100 -5.80 -0.74 4.02
N GLN A 101 -5.70 0.12 3.00
CA GLN A 101 -5.97 1.55 3.07
C GLN A 101 -7.22 1.92 2.27
N ARG A 102 -7.81 3.08 2.61
CA ARG A 102 -9.06 3.59 2.04
C ARG A 102 -8.80 4.37 0.76
N LEU A 103 -9.85 4.66 0.01
CA LEU A 103 -9.76 5.54 -1.15
C LEU A 103 -9.33 6.96 -0.71
N GLY A 104 -8.25 7.44 -1.32
CA GLY A 104 -7.66 8.75 -1.00
C GLY A 104 -6.71 8.75 0.21
N ASP A 105 -6.52 7.63 0.91
CA ASP A 105 -5.51 7.50 1.98
C ASP A 105 -4.09 7.56 1.43
N ILE A 106 -3.87 6.98 0.25
CA ILE A 106 -2.58 6.93 -0.42
C ILE A 106 -2.71 7.29 -1.90
N PHE A 107 -1.63 7.79 -2.48
CA PHE A 107 -1.46 7.86 -3.93
C PHE A 107 -0.58 6.72 -4.41
N ALA A 108 -0.99 6.03 -5.47
CA ALA A 108 -0.23 4.93 -6.05
C ALA A 108 0.25 5.28 -7.46
N ALA A 109 1.57 5.39 -7.64
CA ALA A 109 2.21 5.47 -8.94
C ALA A 109 2.73 4.07 -9.32
N ARG A 110 2.51 3.63 -10.56
CA ARG A 110 2.92 2.28 -10.99
C ARG A 110 3.60 2.29 -12.35
N VAL A 111 4.78 1.67 -12.42
CA VAL A 111 5.56 1.46 -13.66
C VAL A 111 6.22 0.09 -13.62
N ALA A 112 6.38 -0.60 -14.75
CA ALA A 112 7.06 -1.90 -14.76
C ALA A 112 8.48 -1.78 -14.17
N GLY A 113 8.80 -2.57 -13.16
CA GLY A 113 10.08 -2.52 -12.45
C GLY A 113 10.25 -1.35 -11.47
N ASN A 114 9.20 -0.58 -11.16
CA ASN A 114 9.16 0.42 -10.07
C ASN A 114 10.41 1.34 -9.97
N PHE A 115 10.98 1.70 -11.11
CA PHE A 115 12.08 2.65 -11.22
C PHE A 115 11.54 4.09 -11.23
N VAL A 116 12.45 5.05 -11.06
CA VAL A 116 12.11 6.48 -11.02
C VAL A 116 12.57 7.15 -12.31
N ASN A 117 11.62 7.48 -13.18
CA ASN A 117 11.80 8.43 -14.28
C ASN A 117 11.24 9.81 -13.87
N ASP A 118 11.25 10.76 -14.80
CA ASP A 118 10.82 12.13 -14.54
C ASP A 118 9.32 12.24 -14.26
N ASP A 119 8.47 11.46 -14.95
CA ASP A 119 7.02 11.43 -14.68
C ASP A 119 6.72 10.92 -13.28
N ILE A 120 7.41 9.86 -12.85
CA ILE A 120 7.27 9.30 -11.50
C ILE A 120 7.79 10.29 -10.46
N LEU A 121 8.95 10.91 -10.70
CA LEU A 121 9.51 11.90 -9.78
C LEU A 121 8.56 13.10 -9.60
N GLY A 122 8.09 13.69 -10.71
CA GLY A 122 7.13 14.80 -10.66
C GLY A 122 5.81 14.41 -9.99
N SER A 123 5.33 13.18 -10.19
CA SER A 123 4.14 12.67 -9.50
C SER A 123 4.35 12.57 -7.99
N LEU A 124 5.54 12.16 -7.54
CA LEU A 124 5.87 12.06 -6.11
C LEU A 124 6.11 13.44 -5.48
N GLU A 125 6.68 14.40 -6.22
CA GLU A 125 6.76 15.81 -5.81
C GLU A 125 5.37 16.41 -5.66
N PHE A 126 4.45 16.16 -6.60
CA PHE A 126 3.05 16.56 -6.46
C PHE A 126 2.41 15.93 -5.22
N ALA A 127 2.56 14.61 -5.05
CA ALA A 127 1.96 13.88 -3.93
C ALA A 127 2.41 14.42 -2.57
N THR A 128 3.66 14.89 -2.47
CA THR A 128 4.25 15.41 -1.23
C THR A 128 4.04 16.92 -1.09
N GLN A 129 4.65 17.72 -1.95
CA GLN A 129 4.69 19.18 -1.84
C GLN A 129 3.32 19.84 -1.99
N LEU A 130 2.46 19.31 -2.87
CA LEU A 130 1.15 19.91 -3.17
C LEU A 130 -0.01 19.15 -2.51
N ALA A 131 0.06 17.82 -2.49
CA ALA A 131 -1.00 17.00 -1.91
C ALA A 131 -0.75 16.63 -0.44
N GLY A 132 0.42 16.88 0.14
CA GLY A 132 0.67 16.79 1.58
C GLY A 132 1.06 15.40 2.12
N ALA A 133 1.39 14.44 1.26
CA ALA A 133 1.86 13.12 1.71
C ALA A 133 3.18 13.25 2.50
N ARG A 134 3.26 12.50 3.61
CA ARG A 134 4.38 12.54 4.58
C ARG A 134 5.31 11.33 4.46
N LEU A 135 4.97 10.36 3.60
CA LEU A 135 5.73 9.15 3.38
C LEU A 135 5.75 8.81 1.89
N ILE A 136 6.91 8.42 1.37
CA ILE A 136 7.03 7.70 0.11
C ILE A 136 7.52 6.28 0.39
N VAL A 137 6.85 5.29 -0.19
CA VAL A 137 7.30 3.89 -0.21
C VAL A 137 7.64 3.49 -1.64
N VAL A 138 8.88 3.06 -1.87
CA VAL A 138 9.24 2.33 -3.10
C VAL A 138 9.00 0.84 -2.83
N LEU A 139 7.94 0.30 -3.41
CA LEU A 139 7.48 -1.07 -3.20
C LEU A 139 7.88 -1.96 -4.39
N GLY A 140 9.01 -2.65 -4.24
CA GLY A 140 9.38 -3.76 -5.10
C GLY A 140 8.58 -5.03 -4.75
N HIS A 141 8.77 -6.10 -5.52
CA HIS A 141 8.12 -7.37 -5.23
C HIS A 141 8.92 -8.57 -5.73
N THR A 142 8.68 -9.73 -5.11
CA THR A 142 9.23 -11.02 -5.55
C THR A 142 8.66 -11.40 -6.93
N GLU A 143 9.40 -12.22 -7.68
CA GLU A 143 8.98 -12.73 -9.01
C GLU A 143 8.73 -11.67 -10.11
N CYS A 144 9.27 -10.46 -9.97
CA CYS A 144 9.01 -9.36 -10.91
C CYS A 144 9.46 -9.64 -12.35
N GLY A 145 8.51 -9.64 -13.29
CA GLY A 145 8.73 -9.87 -14.71
C GLY A 145 9.62 -8.82 -15.38
N ALA A 146 9.52 -7.56 -14.95
CA ALA A 146 10.40 -6.50 -15.46
C ALA A 146 11.85 -6.70 -15.03
N ILE A 147 12.08 -7.10 -13.77
CA ILE A 147 13.42 -7.43 -13.27
C ILE A 147 13.98 -8.63 -14.04
N LYS A 148 13.19 -9.71 -14.20
CA LYS A 148 13.57 -10.88 -15.00
C LYS A 148 13.94 -10.52 -16.43
N GLY A 149 13.12 -9.68 -17.08
CA GLY A 149 13.39 -9.19 -18.43
C GLY A 149 14.67 -8.36 -18.52
N ALA A 150 14.97 -7.54 -17.51
CA ALA A 150 16.21 -6.78 -17.45
C ALA A 150 17.43 -7.69 -17.28
N VAL A 151 17.34 -8.69 -16.40
CA VAL A 151 18.38 -9.71 -16.18
C VAL A 151 18.66 -10.51 -17.45
N ASP A 152 17.62 -10.93 -18.18
CA ASP A 152 17.76 -11.65 -19.45
C ASP A 152 18.11 -10.75 -20.65
N ASN A 153 18.26 -9.43 -20.44
CA ASN A 153 18.50 -8.46 -21.50
C ASN A 153 17.45 -8.54 -22.63
N ALA A 154 16.19 -8.75 -22.29
CA ALA A 154 15.08 -8.86 -23.24
C ALA A 154 14.97 -7.61 -24.14
N LYS A 155 14.62 -7.84 -25.42
CA LYS A 155 14.50 -6.79 -26.45
C LYS A 155 13.12 -6.83 -27.08
N LEU A 156 12.37 -5.74 -26.93
CA LEU A 156 11.05 -5.56 -27.53
C LEU A 156 10.65 -4.08 -27.48
N GLY A 157 10.52 -3.40 -28.62
CA GLY A 157 9.99 -2.03 -28.71
C GLY A 157 10.41 -1.09 -27.57
N HIS A 158 9.44 -0.35 -27.00
CA HIS A 158 9.63 0.54 -25.84
C HIS A 158 10.02 -0.20 -24.54
N LEU A 159 9.69 -1.48 -24.41
CA LEU A 159 10.09 -2.28 -23.25
C LEU A 159 11.62 -2.32 -23.13
N THR A 160 12.36 -2.33 -24.24
CA THR A 160 13.83 -2.28 -24.23
C THR A 160 14.36 -1.06 -23.46
N GLY A 161 13.79 0.12 -23.71
CA GLY A 161 14.18 1.36 -23.03
C GLY A 161 13.79 1.37 -21.57
N LEU A 162 12.62 0.81 -21.25
CA LEU A 162 12.17 0.62 -19.88
C LEU A 162 13.12 -0.29 -19.09
N LEU A 163 13.47 -1.46 -19.64
CA LEU A 163 14.37 -2.42 -18.99
C LEU A 163 15.79 -1.86 -18.83
N ALA A 164 16.21 -0.93 -19.70
CA ALA A 164 17.48 -0.24 -19.55
C ALA A 164 17.54 0.63 -18.29
N GLN A 165 16.41 1.08 -17.73
CA GLN A 165 16.37 1.83 -16.46
C GLN A 165 16.67 0.94 -15.24
N ILE A 166 16.45 -0.37 -15.35
CA ILE A 166 16.68 -1.35 -14.28
C ILE A 166 18.11 -1.89 -14.32
N ARG A 167 18.72 -1.94 -15.51
CA ARG A 167 20.05 -2.52 -15.74
C ARG A 167 21.15 -2.00 -14.81
N PRO A 168 21.23 -0.70 -14.47
CA PRO A 168 22.23 -0.22 -13.52
C PRO A 168 22.19 -0.96 -12.18
N SER A 169 21.01 -1.38 -11.72
CA SER A 169 20.85 -2.14 -10.47
C SER A 169 21.53 -3.52 -10.55
N LEU A 170 21.49 -4.18 -11.72
CA LEU A 170 22.22 -5.43 -11.97
C LEU A 170 23.74 -5.18 -12.02
N GLU A 171 24.17 -4.12 -12.70
CA GLU A 171 25.59 -3.78 -12.86
C GLU A 171 26.27 -3.50 -11.50
N ARG A 172 25.58 -2.81 -10.59
CA ARG A 172 26.06 -2.51 -9.23
C ARG A 172 26.22 -3.73 -8.32
N LEU A 173 25.63 -4.88 -8.69
CA LEU A 173 25.85 -6.12 -7.95
C LEU A 173 27.17 -6.80 -8.30
N HIS A 174 27.87 -6.34 -9.34
CA HIS A 174 29.12 -6.94 -9.82
C HIS A 174 29.02 -8.48 -9.98
N TYR A 175 27.87 -8.94 -10.48
CA TYR A 175 27.58 -10.36 -10.62
C TYR A 175 28.59 -11.05 -11.54
N ARG A 176 29.08 -12.23 -11.12
CA ARG A 176 30.04 -13.03 -11.88
C ARG A 176 29.30 -14.13 -12.65
N GLY A 177 29.58 -14.22 -13.95
CA GLY A 177 28.94 -15.18 -14.86
C GLY A 177 27.89 -14.51 -15.75
N THR A 178 27.16 -15.32 -16.51
CA THR A 178 26.09 -14.84 -17.41
C THR A 178 24.80 -14.66 -16.60
N PRO A 179 24.26 -13.42 -16.48
CA PRO A 179 22.98 -13.20 -15.83
C PRO A 179 21.87 -13.99 -16.51
N SER A 180 20.97 -14.57 -15.72
CA SER A 180 19.76 -15.23 -16.22
C SER A 180 18.64 -15.17 -15.20
N SER A 181 17.42 -14.95 -15.66
CA SER A 181 16.20 -14.98 -14.84
C SER A 181 15.90 -16.35 -14.23
N LYS A 182 16.60 -17.40 -14.68
CA LYS A 182 16.55 -18.73 -14.07
C LYS A 182 17.22 -18.75 -12.68
N ASP A 183 18.19 -17.88 -12.44
CA ASP A 183 18.76 -17.67 -11.10
C ASP A 183 17.82 -16.75 -10.30
N GLN A 184 16.90 -17.36 -9.54
CA GLN A 184 15.94 -16.61 -8.72
C GLN A 184 16.64 -15.77 -7.64
N ALA A 185 17.79 -16.21 -7.12
CA ALA A 185 18.53 -15.46 -6.12
C ALA A 185 19.12 -14.19 -6.73
N LEU A 186 19.63 -14.25 -7.97
CA LEU A 186 20.05 -13.05 -8.69
C LEU A 186 18.87 -12.11 -8.95
N VAL A 187 17.75 -12.61 -9.46
CA VAL A 187 16.54 -11.81 -9.72
C VAL A 187 16.09 -11.07 -8.46
N GLN A 188 16.05 -11.77 -7.32
CA GLN A 188 15.67 -11.17 -6.04
C GLN A 188 16.64 -10.07 -5.62
N ARG A 189 17.96 -10.32 -5.68
CA ARG A 189 18.97 -9.28 -5.36
C ARG A 189 18.88 -8.06 -6.27
N VAL A 190 18.58 -8.27 -7.56
CA VAL A 190 18.39 -7.14 -8.50
C VAL A 190 17.12 -6.37 -8.16
N ALA A 191 16.04 -7.04 -7.76
CA ALA A 191 14.80 -6.39 -7.35
C ALA A 191 15.01 -5.52 -6.09
N GLU A 192 15.66 -6.06 -5.07
CA GLU A 192 16.03 -5.32 -3.84
C GLU A 192 16.94 -4.14 -4.16
N ARG A 193 17.99 -4.38 -4.96
CA ARG A 193 18.92 -3.32 -5.35
C ARG A 193 18.22 -2.21 -6.15
N ASN A 194 17.28 -2.56 -7.01
CA ASN A 194 16.49 -1.60 -7.77
C ASN A 194 15.61 -0.72 -6.86
N VAL A 195 15.05 -1.29 -5.79
CA VAL A 195 14.35 -0.50 -4.76
C VAL A 195 15.33 0.46 -4.05
N GLN A 196 16.50 -0.01 -3.63
CA GLN A 196 17.52 0.82 -2.98
C GLN A 196 17.98 1.98 -3.88
N ASP A 197 18.23 1.70 -5.16
CA ASP A 197 18.69 2.70 -6.12
C ASP A 197 17.59 3.74 -6.40
N ALA A 198 16.32 3.32 -6.46
CA ALA A 198 15.18 4.23 -6.56
C ALA A 198 15.04 5.11 -5.30
N VAL A 199 15.13 4.54 -4.10
CA VAL A 199 15.13 5.30 -2.83
C VAL A 199 16.28 6.31 -2.80
N THR A 200 17.47 5.90 -3.24
CA THR A 200 18.65 6.78 -3.33
C THR A 200 18.40 7.94 -4.28
N ARG A 201 17.84 7.67 -5.47
CA ARG A 201 17.49 8.71 -6.45
C ARG A 201 16.46 9.70 -5.89
N LEU A 202 15.44 9.22 -5.20
CA LEU A 202 14.43 10.09 -4.60
C LEU A 202 15.01 10.96 -3.47
N ASN A 203 15.88 10.41 -2.62
CA ASN A 203 16.56 11.19 -1.57
C ASN A 203 17.53 12.23 -2.13
N ALA A 204 18.03 12.05 -3.36
CA ALA A 204 18.90 13.01 -4.03
C ALA A 204 18.12 14.10 -4.81
N ALA A 205 16.81 13.94 -5.02
CA ALA A 205 16.00 14.91 -5.76
C ALA A 205 15.78 16.18 -4.91
N PRO A 206 16.10 17.39 -5.40
CA PRO A 206 16.15 18.61 -4.57
C PRO A 206 14.89 18.88 -3.75
N VAL A 207 13.70 18.74 -4.34
CA VAL A 207 12.42 18.99 -3.67
C VAL A 207 12.20 18.00 -2.53
N LEU A 208 12.35 16.70 -2.80
CA LEU A 208 12.14 15.65 -1.82
C LEU A 208 13.23 15.66 -0.74
N ALA A 209 14.48 15.92 -1.10
CA ALA A 209 15.61 16.04 -0.19
C ALA A 209 15.38 17.13 0.86
N ALA A 210 14.87 18.30 0.45
CA ALA A 210 14.54 19.38 1.36
C ALA A 210 13.46 18.98 2.37
N LEU A 211 12.40 18.27 1.93
CA LEU A 211 11.35 17.76 2.81
C LEU A 211 11.86 16.71 3.81
N VAL A 212 12.76 15.82 3.35
CA VAL A 212 13.41 14.81 4.22
C VAL A 212 14.28 15.49 5.27
N GLN A 213 15.12 16.47 4.88
CA GLN A 213 15.97 17.22 5.80
C GLN A 213 15.15 18.02 6.83
N ALA A 214 13.99 18.52 6.44
CA ALA A 214 13.06 19.21 7.35
C ALA A 214 12.27 18.26 8.27
N GLY A 215 12.46 16.94 8.17
CA GLY A 215 11.70 15.94 8.93
C GLY A 215 10.21 15.85 8.52
N GLN A 216 9.85 16.42 7.38
CA GLN A 216 8.47 16.50 6.88
C GLN A 216 8.10 15.33 5.97
N LEU A 217 9.09 14.60 5.48
CA LEU A 217 8.94 13.45 4.60
C LEU A 217 9.89 12.34 5.03
N ARG A 218 9.43 11.09 4.91
CA ARG A 218 10.30 9.91 4.95
C ARG A 218 10.17 9.15 3.63
N ILE A 219 11.29 8.63 3.14
CA ILE A 219 11.32 7.79 1.93
C ILE A 219 11.90 6.43 2.34
N VAL A 220 11.18 5.35 2.06
CA VAL A 220 11.59 3.99 2.43
C VAL A 220 11.45 3.01 1.27
N GLY A 221 12.32 2.01 1.27
CA GLY A 221 12.20 0.83 0.42
C GLY A 221 11.42 -0.28 1.12
N ALA A 222 10.69 -1.07 0.34
CA ALA A 222 10.01 -2.27 0.82
C ALA A 222 9.88 -3.32 -0.30
N MET A 223 9.74 -4.59 0.10
CA MET A 223 9.54 -5.72 -0.81
C MET A 223 8.24 -6.45 -0.46
N HIS A 224 7.32 -6.52 -1.41
CA HIS A 224 6.11 -7.34 -1.35
C HIS A 224 6.40 -8.78 -1.80
N ASP A 225 6.13 -9.74 -0.95
CA ASP A 225 6.10 -11.15 -1.34
C ASP A 225 4.76 -11.49 -1.99
N VAL A 226 4.77 -11.69 -3.31
CA VAL A 226 3.55 -11.95 -4.09
C VAL A 226 2.85 -13.27 -3.75
N ALA A 227 3.53 -14.19 -3.07
CA ALA A 227 2.94 -15.48 -2.66
C ALA A 227 2.18 -15.36 -1.33
N THR A 228 2.63 -14.48 -0.44
CA THR A 228 2.10 -14.40 0.94
C THR A 228 1.40 -13.08 1.26
N GLY A 229 1.58 -12.05 0.44
CA GLY A 229 1.10 -10.70 0.71
C GLY A 229 1.93 -9.94 1.75
N ARG A 230 2.97 -10.55 2.33
CA ARG A 230 3.79 -9.91 3.36
C ARG A 230 4.69 -8.85 2.76
N ILE A 231 4.90 -7.76 3.49
CA ILE A 231 5.83 -6.71 3.12
C ILE A 231 7.04 -6.71 4.07
N GLY A 232 8.21 -6.96 3.49
CA GLY A 232 9.51 -6.78 4.13
C GLY A 232 10.00 -5.35 3.99
N TRP A 233 10.57 -4.78 5.06
CA TRP A 233 11.01 -3.38 5.13
C TRP A 233 12.53 -3.23 5.29
N GLN A 234 13.27 -4.32 5.15
CA GLN A 234 14.74 -4.37 5.27
C GLN A 234 15.32 -4.41 3.86
N VAL A 235 15.18 -3.30 3.14
CA VAL A 235 15.54 -3.20 1.71
C VAL A 235 16.32 -1.92 1.53
#